data_AF-I3K6P5-F1
#
_entry.id   AF-I3K6P5-F1
#
_cell.length_a   1.000
_cell.length_b   1.000
_cell.length_c   1.000
_cell.angle_alpha   90.00
_cell.angle_beta   90.00
_cell.angle_gamma   90.00
#
_symmetry.space_group_name_H-M   'P 1'
#
loop_
_entity.id
_entity.type
_entity.pdbx_description
1 polymer ?
#
loop_
_entity_poly.entity_id
_entity_poly.type
_entity_poly.pdbx_seq_one_letter_code
_entity_poly.pdbx_strand_id
1 'polypeptide(L)'
;MITLLIISALIGIGFASTIPCDTDGSNTELLLSLNKNLLRSLESQEGLPNPSIHLALRLSKKHNLAKESEYLNRLKNELHNDIQSSLSNSQPVTGVLALYSLALKSSCYDLNTVSFTVNERSQTLLTHLKNQMELEKEHFTHRPLTNYYQYSLGVLALCVSGIRVNNHVTNKLIKAAEHEQFTHGESESVDTYAMAGMALQCVKDTGSHMQNAAGLNTALSKIKGKLLASRRTDGHIGNEFSTGLAVQALLAMGSEVAECAASMEAMRTAARSNTYHNPMAISQTLPALQQTSYVAVKSKECLTEDNTLVLEPLDPTVVPPNQVKVNVMVEVVTSSGAAARYPVDVPKGSSLLEALELLKEENRGFTFEKESSLWGPFLSVVNGEQARQSDRRYWHLSSDGTALTEGVGDFKIEVAQRITIRNTSY
;
A
#
# COMPACT_ATOMS: atom_id res chain seq x y z
N MET A 1 -9.12 69.94 24.97
CA MET A 1 -10.17 69.08 24.38
C MET A 1 -9.53 67.76 24.00
N ILE A 2 -10.03 66.69 24.60
CA ILE A 2 -9.54 65.31 24.50
C ILE A 2 -10.00 64.75 23.15
N THR A 3 -9.08 64.29 22.31
CA THR A 3 -9.41 63.51 21.11
C THR A 3 -8.97 62.07 21.35
N LEU A 4 -9.96 61.21 21.59
CA LEU A 4 -9.79 59.79 21.84
C LEU A 4 -9.52 59.07 20.51
N LEU A 5 -8.43 58.30 20.48
CA LEU A 5 -8.11 57.30 19.47
C LEU A 5 -9.10 56.12 19.55
N ILE A 6 -9.63 55.68 18.42
CA ILE A 6 -10.22 54.35 18.27
C ILE A 6 -9.52 53.68 17.09
N ILE A 7 -8.57 52.80 17.41
CA ILE A 7 -7.97 51.84 16.46
C ILE A 7 -8.73 50.54 16.67
N SER A 8 -9.63 50.20 15.75
CA SER A 8 -10.31 48.92 15.71
C SER A 8 -9.39 47.87 15.07
N ALA A 9 -8.72 47.08 15.91
CA ALA A 9 -8.02 45.87 15.50
C ALA A 9 -9.00 44.68 15.51
N LEU A 10 -9.41 44.24 14.31
CA LEU A 10 -10.11 42.98 14.11
C LEU A 10 -9.07 41.85 14.11
N ILE A 11 -8.85 41.22 15.26
CA ILE A 11 -8.16 39.94 15.36
C ILE A 11 -9.21 38.86 15.13
N GLY A 12 -9.29 38.35 13.91
CA GLY A 12 -10.00 37.12 13.60
C GLY A 12 -9.26 35.94 14.21
N ILE A 13 -9.60 35.58 15.45
CA ILE A 13 -9.20 34.30 16.03
C ILE A 13 -10.09 33.24 15.37
N GLY A 14 -9.55 32.59 14.33
CA GLY A 14 -10.11 31.34 13.83
C GLY A 14 -10.02 30.32 14.96
N PHE A 15 -11.17 29.92 15.51
CA PHE A 15 -11.27 28.77 16.38
C PHE A 15 -10.91 27.54 15.54
N ALA A 16 -9.64 27.14 15.57
CA ALA A 16 -9.27 25.78 15.25
C ALA A 16 -9.95 24.91 16.31
N SER A 17 -10.94 24.13 15.91
CA SER A 17 -11.54 23.10 16.75
C SER A 17 -10.42 22.15 17.19
N THR A 18 -9.87 22.37 18.37
CA THR A 18 -8.90 21.47 18.99
C THR A 18 -9.66 20.25 19.48
N ILE A 19 -9.89 19.30 18.57
CA ILE A 19 -10.19 17.94 18.99
C ILE A 19 -8.99 17.51 19.85
N PRO A 20 -9.17 17.15 21.14
CA PRO A 20 -8.07 16.75 21.98
C PRO A 20 -7.35 15.57 21.33
N CYS A 21 -6.06 15.73 21.11
CA CYS A 21 -5.18 14.64 20.75
C CYS A 21 -5.02 13.77 21.99
N ASP A 22 -5.70 12.62 21.97
CA ASP A 22 -5.73 11.55 22.97
C ASP A 22 -5.18 11.87 24.38
N THR A 23 -6.09 11.94 25.34
CA THR A 23 -5.81 12.42 26.69
C THR A 23 -5.53 11.32 27.72
N ASP A 24 -5.76 10.04 27.40
CA ASP A 24 -5.80 8.98 28.44
C ASP A 24 -5.22 7.61 28.01
N GLY A 25 -4.40 7.55 26.96
CA GLY A 25 -3.70 6.32 26.53
C GLY A 25 -4.42 5.47 25.48
N SER A 26 -5.56 5.94 24.96
CA SER A 26 -6.37 5.24 23.95
C SER A 26 -5.58 4.95 22.66
N ASN A 27 -4.70 5.84 22.24
CA ASN A 27 -3.85 5.67 21.06
C ASN A 27 -2.84 4.55 21.26
N THR A 28 -2.30 4.39 22.47
CA THR A 28 -1.35 3.31 22.76
C THR A 28 -2.04 1.95 22.67
N GLU A 29 -3.27 1.85 23.19
CA GLU A 29 -4.10 0.65 23.07
C GLU A 29 -4.47 0.36 21.62
N LEU A 30 -4.82 1.38 20.83
CA LEU A 30 -5.08 1.25 19.40
C LEU A 30 -3.85 0.74 18.63
N LEU A 31 -2.66 1.29 18.88
CA LEU A 31 -1.43 0.80 18.25
C LEU A 31 -1.15 -0.65 18.63
N LEU A 32 -1.40 -1.02 19.88
CA LEU A 32 -1.23 -2.40 20.35
C LEU A 32 -2.24 -3.33 19.66
N SER A 33 -3.50 -2.92 19.50
CA SER A 33 -4.51 -3.72 18.82
C SER A 33 -4.19 -3.93 17.34
N LEU A 34 -3.72 -2.89 16.63
CA LEU A 34 -3.26 -3.01 15.24
C LEU A 34 -2.07 -3.97 15.09
N ASN A 35 -1.10 -3.91 16.01
CA ASN A 35 0.03 -4.86 16.04
C ASN A 35 -0.46 -6.30 16.25
N LYS A 36 -1.39 -6.52 17.18
CA LYS A 36 -1.97 -7.84 17.44
C LYS A 36 -2.77 -8.34 16.23
N ASN A 37 -3.56 -7.48 15.59
CA ASN A 37 -4.33 -7.84 14.39
C ASN A 37 -3.39 -8.27 13.26
N LEU A 38 -2.30 -7.52 13.04
CA LEU A 38 -1.30 -7.88 12.04
C LEU A 38 -0.59 -9.20 12.38
N LEU A 39 -0.24 -9.41 13.64
CA LEU A 39 0.37 -10.67 14.10
C LEU A 39 -0.59 -11.87 14.00
N ARG A 40 -1.88 -11.67 14.30
CA ARG A 40 -2.93 -12.70 14.09
C ARG A 40 -3.08 -13.07 12.62
N SER A 41 -2.94 -12.09 11.72
CA SER A 41 -3.07 -12.34 10.28
C SER A 41 -2.06 -13.36 9.74
N LEU A 42 -0.91 -13.55 10.42
CA LEU A 42 0.08 -14.56 10.04
C LEU A 42 -0.44 -16.00 10.12
N GLU A 43 -1.42 -16.27 10.99
CA GLU A 43 -2.02 -17.59 11.20
C GLU A 43 -3.14 -17.89 10.19
N SER A 44 -3.87 -16.86 9.78
CA SER A 44 -5.08 -16.98 8.95
C SER A 44 -4.83 -16.69 7.47
N GLN A 45 -3.62 -16.29 7.09
CA GLN A 45 -3.35 -15.91 5.72
C GLN A 45 -3.35 -17.13 4.79
N GLU A 46 -4.42 -17.25 4.02
CA GLU A 46 -4.48 -18.15 2.86
C GLU A 46 -3.57 -17.62 1.73
N GLY A 47 -2.85 -18.53 1.08
CA GLY A 47 -1.95 -18.21 -0.04
C GLY A 47 -0.52 -17.86 0.38
N LEU A 48 0.18 -17.13 -0.49
CA LEU A 48 1.60 -16.80 -0.32
C LEU A 48 1.82 -15.82 0.84
N PRO A 49 2.91 -15.97 1.60
CA PRO A 49 3.22 -15.05 2.69
C PRO A 49 3.53 -13.65 2.13
N ASN A 50 2.98 -12.62 2.78
CA ASN A 50 3.08 -11.23 2.38
C ASN A 50 4.26 -10.52 3.09
N PRO A 51 5.30 -10.09 2.35
CA PRO A 51 6.48 -9.47 2.92
C PRO A 51 6.20 -8.08 3.53
N SER A 52 5.14 -7.38 3.12
CA SER A 52 4.76 -6.08 3.68
C SER A 52 4.26 -6.20 5.12
N ILE A 53 3.47 -7.24 5.41
CA ILE A 53 3.00 -7.57 6.76
C ILE A 53 4.19 -7.79 7.69
N HIS A 54 5.13 -8.63 7.26
CA HIS A 54 6.36 -8.90 8.02
C HIS A 54 7.20 -7.63 8.22
N LEU A 55 7.41 -6.84 7.17
CA LEU A 55 8.13 -5.58 7.23
C LEU A 55 7.53 -4.63 8.28
N ALA A 56 6.21 -4.47 8.31
CA ALA A 56 5.54 -3.62 9.28
C ALA A 56 5.70 -4.13 10.72
N LEU A 57 5.57 -5.44 10.96
CA LEU A 57 5.85 -6.04 12.28
C LEU A 57 7.30 -5.80 12.74
N ARG A 58 8.27 -5.86 11.83
CA ARG A 58 9.68 -5.61 12.14
C ARG A 58 10.03 -4.14 12.38
N LEU A 59 9.27 -3.23 11.78
CA LEU A 59 9.37 -1.78 12.02
C LEU A 59 8.62 -1.32 13.27
N SER A 60 7.72 -2.14 13.80
CA SER A 60 7.04 -1.89 15.08
C SER A 60 8.01 -1.88 16.26
N LYS A 61 7.54 -1.30 17.38
CA LYS A 61 8.29 -1.23 18.64
C LYS A 61 8.15 -2.49 19.51
N LYS A 62 7.09 -3.26 19.33
CA LYS A 62 6.77 -4.47 20.11
C LYS A 62 6.69 -5.67 19.17
N HIS A 63 7.28 -6.77 19.59
CA HIS A 63 7.49 -7.95 18.75
C HIS A 63 6.97 -9.23 19.37
N ASN A 64 6.68 -10.18 18.50
CA ASN A 64 6.62 -11.60 18.83
C ASN A 64 7.63 -12.33 17.96
N LEU A 65 8.88 -12.37 18.41
CA LEU A 65 10.03 -12.83 17.62
C LEU A 65 9.89 -14.29 17.17
N ALA A 66 9.19 -15.13 17.94
CA ALA A 66 8.96 -16.51 17.58
C ALA A 66 8.07 -16.61 16.32
N LYS A 67 6.89 -15.98 16.34
CA LYS A 67 5.97 -15.96 15.20
C LYS A 67 6.53 -15.20 14.00
N GLU A 68 7.18 -14.07 14.24
CA GLU A 68 7.87 -13.31 13.19
C GLU A 68 8.96 -14.16 12.53
N SER A 69 9.76 -14.93 13.29
CA SER A 69 10.78 -15.80 12.73
C SER A 69 10.19 -16.98 11.96
N GLU A 70 9.09 -17.56 12.44
CA GLU A 70 8.37 -18.62 11.71
C GLU A 70 7.87 -18.11 10.36
N TYR A 71 7.24 -16.94 10.36
CA TYR A 71 6.72 -16.32 9.14
C TYR A 71 7.85 -15.88 8.18
N LEU A 72 8.97 -15.41 8.71
CA LEU A 72 10.18 -15.14 7.92
C LEU A 72 10.67 -16.40 7.18
N ASN A 73 10.60 -17.57 7.82
CA ASN A 73 10.94 -18.83 7.16
C ASN A 73 9.95 -19.17 6.04
N ARG A 74 8.66 -18.89 6.20
CA ARG A 74 7.68 -19.01 5.11
C ARG A 74 8.03 -18.08 3.95
N LEU A 75 8.38 -16.82 4.20
CA LEU A 75 8.85 -15.90 3.15
C LEU A 75 10.08 -16.47 2.41
N LYS A 76 11.05 -17.01 3.14
CA LYS A 76 12.27 -17.58 2.58
C LYS A 76 12.08 -18.89 1.82
N ASN A 77 10.97 -19.58 2.03
CA ASN A 77 10.66 -20.85 1.39
C ASN A 77 9.57 -20.67 0.33
N GLU A 78 8.35 -20.37 0.75
CA GLU A 78 7.16 -20.29 -0.12
C GLU A 78 7.27 -19.12 -1.10
N LEU A 79 7.43 -17.89 -0.60
CA LEU A 79 7.52 -16.70 -1.46
C LEU A 79 8.80 -16.71 -2.30
N HIS A 80 9.93 -17.14 -1.73
CA HIS A 80 11.17 -17.28 -2.49
C HIS A 80 11.01 -18.22 -3.69
N ASN A 81 10.36 -19.37 -3.51
CA ASN A 81 10.11 -20.33 -4.59
C ASN A 81 9.15 -19.76 -5.65
N ASP A 82 8.13 -19.01 -5.23
CA ASP A 82 7.21 -18.34 -6.15
C ASP A 82 7.92 -17.27 -7.00
N ILE A 83 8.75 -16.44 -6.37
CA ILE A 83 9.59 -15.44 -7.06
C ILE A 83 10.58 -16.15 -8.02
N GLN A 84 11.19 -17.26 -7.58
CA GLN A 84 12.09 -18.07 -8.40
C GLN A 84 11.37 -18.60 -9.65
N SER A 85 10.15 -19.09 -9.50
CA SER A 85 9.31 -19.55 -10.62
C SER A 85 8.98 -18.39 -11.58
N SER A 86 8.54 -17.25 -11.03
CA SER A 86 8.21 -16.06 -11.79
C SER A 86 9.41 -15.51 -12.59
N LEU A 87 10.58 -15.46 -11.97
CA LEU A 87 11.84 -15.07 -12.63
C LEU A 87 12.22 -16.02 -13.77
N SER A 88 12.13 -17.34 -13.55
CA SER A 88 12.40 -18.33 -14.60
C SER A 88 11.43 -18.21 -15.79
N ASN A 89 10.19 -17.79 -15.52
CA ASN A 89 9.15 -17.55 -16.52
C ASN A 89 9.16 -16.11 -17.09
N SER A 90 10.21 -15.33 -16.81
CA SER A 90 10.37 -13.93 -17.27
C SER A 90 9.20 -13.01 -16.91
N GLN A 91 8.53 -13.27 -15.78
CA GLN A 91 7.45 -12.43 -15.27
C GLN A 91 8.02 -11.21 -14.52
N PRO A 92 7.34 -10.04 -14.56
CA PRO A 92 7.75 -8.87 -13.80
C PRO A 92 7.62 -9.12 -12.28
N VAL A 93 8.72 -9.01 -11.54
CA VAL A 93 8.75 -9.26 -10.09
C VAL A 93 9.29 -8.08 -9.26
N THR A 94 9.53 -6.92 -9.88
CA THR A 94 10.20 -5.78 -9.24
C THR A 94 9.63 -5.43 -7.87
N GLY A 95 8.31 -5.26 -7.77
CA GLY A 95 7.65 -4.86 -6.52
C GLY A 95 7.76 -5.91 -5.42
N VAL A 96 7.48 -7.18 -5.73
CA VAL A 96 7.52 -8.26 -4.73
C VAL A 96 8.95 -8.57 -4.30
N LEU A 97 9.92 -8.52 -5.23
CA LEU A 97 11.34 -8.71 -4.94
C LEU A 97 11.88 -7.59 -4.04
N ALA A 98 11.43 -6.36 -4.27
CA ALA A 98 11.77 -5.20 -3.43
C ALA A 98 11.19 -5.33 -2.02
N LEU A 99 9.91 -5.69 -1.86
CA LEU A 99 9.32 -5.92 -0.53
C LEU A 99 9.96 -7.10 0.19
N TYR A 100 10.25 -8.19 -0.51
CA TYR A 100 10.98 -9.34 0.04
C TYR A 100 12.36 -8.91 0.58
N SER A 101 13.08 -8.08 -0.18
CA SER A 101 14.37 -7.51 0.26
C SER A 101 14.23 -6.66 1.53
N LEU A 102 13.21 -5.79 1.58
CA LEU A 102 12.92 -4.96 2.75
C LEU A 102 12.56 -5.81 3.97
N ALA A 103 11.71 -6.82 3.81
CA ALA A 103 11.31 -7.72 4.88
C ALA A 103 12.52 -8.47 5.47
N LEU A 104 13.35 -9.08 4.62
CA LEU A 104 14.58 -9.75 5.06
C LEU A 104 15.54 -8.78 5.78
N LYS A 105 15.78 -7.58 5.21
CA LYS A 105 16.66 -6.58 5.80
C LYS A 105 16.15 -6.08 7.15
N SER A 106 14.84 -5.92 7.31
CA SER A 106 14.19 -5.52 8.57
C SER A 106 14.31 -6.58 9.68
N SER A 107 14.55 -7.84 9.31
CA SER A 107 14.93 -8.93 10.21
C SER A 107 16.44 -9.10 10.37
N CYS A 108 17.24 -8.14 9.90
CA CYS A 108 18.70 -8.18 9.95
C CYS A 108 19.30 -9.44 9.30
N TYR A 109 18.59 -9.99 8.31
CA TYR A 109 19.06 -11.14 7.55
C TYR A 109 20.13 -10.73 6.54
N ASP A 110 21.17 -11.53 6.36
CA ASP A 110 22.22 -11.27 5.37
C ASP A 110 21.73 -11.57 3.96
N LEU A 111 21.44 -10.50 3.20
CA LEU A 111 20.92 -10.59 1.84
C LEU A 111 21.92 -11.20 0.84
N ASN A 112 23.22 -11.27 1.17
CA ASN A 112 24.21 -11.94 0.32
C ASN A 112 24.05 -13.47 0.32
N THR A 113 23.36 -14.01 1.32
CA THR A 113 23.08 -15.46 1.41
C THR A 113 21.84 -15.89 0.62
N VAL A 114 21.08 -14.93 0.08
CA VAL A 114 19.87 -15.20 -0.71
C VAL A 114 20.19 -15.05 -2.19
N SER A 115 19.93 -16.10 -2.96
CA SER A 115 20.23 -16.13 -4.39
C SER A 115 19.09 -16.76 -5.17
N PHE A 116 18.93 -16.36 -6.43
CA PHE A 116 18.02 -17.00 -7.38
C PHE A 116 18.82 -17.53 -8.56
N THR A 117 18.41 -18.67 -9.09
CA THR A 117 19.04 -19.32 -10.25
C THR A 117 18.12 -19.20 -11.45
N VAL A 118 18.50 -18.41 -12.45
CA VAL A 118 17.74 -18.22 -13.69
C VAL A 118 18.63 -18.60 -14.86
N ASN A 119 18.16 -19.46 -15.76
CA ASN A 119 18.94 -19.94 -16.91
C ASN A 119 20.34 -20.44 -16.51
N GLU A 120 20.40 -21.31 -15.49
CA GLU A 120 21.64 -21.89 -14.92
C GLU A 120 22.63 -20.87 -14.31
N ARG A 121 22.24 -19.60 -14.18
CA ARG A 121 23.05 -18.56 -13.53
C ARG A 121 22.48 -18.20 -12.18
N SER A 122 23.25 -18.48 -11.13
CA SER A 122 22.94 -18.06 -9.76
C SER A 122 23.46 -16.64 -9.51
N GLN A 123 22.59 -15.76 -9.03
CA GLN A 123 22.95 -14.40 -8.63
C GLN A 123 22.25 -14.05 -7.31
N THR A 124 22.85 -13.16 -6.53
CA THR A 124 22.27 -12.71 -5.25
C THR A 124 20.97 -11.94 -5.47
N LEU A 125 20.10 -11.93 -4.46
CA LEU A 125 18.83 -11.20 -4.43
C LEU A 125 18.98 -9.75 -4.91
N LEU A 126 19.96 -9.02 -4.36
CA LEU A 126 20.19 -7.62 -4.72
C LEU A 126 20.73 -7.45 -6.14
N THR A 127 21.46 -8.43 -6.66
CA THR A 127 21.91 -8.43 -8.05
C THR A 127 20.73 -8.62 -9.00
N HIS A 128 19.83 -9.56 -8.70
CA HIS A 128 18.59 -9.73 -9.46
C HIS A 128 17.72 -8.48 -9.42
N LEU A 129 17.56 -7.85 -8.26
CA LEU A 129 16.79 -6.61 -8.15
C LEU A 129 17.40 -5.49 -9.00
N LYS A 130 18.73 -5.33 -9.01
CA LYS A 130 19.40 -4.39 -9.93
C LYS A 130 19.08 -4.70 -11.39
N ASN A 131 19.16 -5.96 -11.80
CA ASN A 131 18.87 -6.37 -13.18
C ASN A 131 17.41 -6.08 -13.56
N GLN A 132 16.45 -6.36 -12.66
CA GLN A 132 15.05 -6.00 -12.86
C GLN A 132 14.86 -4.49 -13.02
N MET A 133 15.55 -3.67 -12.22
CA MET A 133 15.51 -2.21 -12.38
C MET A 133 16.08 -1.73 -13.72
N GLU A 134 17.09 -2.40 -14.25
CA GLU A 134 17.62 -2.12 -15.59
C GLU A 134 16.60 -2.49 -16.69
N LEU A 135 15.92 -3.65 -16.55
CA LEU A 135 14.86 -4.06 -17.47
C LEU A 135 13.67 -3.09 -17.47
N GLU A 136 13.24 -2.64 -16.29
CA GLU A 136 12.20 -1.63 -16.12
C GLU A 136 12.58 -0.31 -16.81
N LYS A 137 13.86 0.09 -16.71
CA LYS A 137 14.39 1.28 -17.39
C LYS A 137 14.43 1.09 -18.91
N GLU A 138 14.77 -0.09 -19.41
CA GLU A 138 14.86 -0.35 -20.86
C GLU A 138 13.49 -0.40 -21.53
N HIS A 139 12.48 -0.90 -20.83
CA HIS A 139 11.08 -0.92 -21.30
C HIS A 139 10.39 0.45 -21.25
N PHE A 140 11.11 1.48 -20.80
CA PHE A 140 10.57 2.81 -20.55
C PHE A 140 10.35 3.58 -21.86
N THR A 141 9.31 3.20 -22.60
CA THR A 141 8.80 3.99 -23.72
C THR A 141 8.13 5.24 -23.17
N HIS A 142 7.13 5.08 -22.30
CA HIS A 142 6.41 6.18 -21.62
C HIS A 142 6.14 5.91 -20.12
N ARG A 143 6.17 4.64 -19.69
CA ARG A 143 5.97 4.16 -18.31
C ARG A 143 6.83 2.90 -18.08
N PRO A 144 7.15 2.52 -16.83
CA PRO A 144 7.83 1.25 -16.52
C PRO A 144 7.01 0.02 -16.94
N LEU A 145 7.66 -1.16 -16.98
CA LEU A 145 7.04 -2.45 -17.29
C LEU A 145 5.96 -2.79 -16.25
N THR A 146 6.22 -2.46 -15.00
CA THR A 146 5.23 -2.54 -13.92
C THR A 146 4.48 -1.20 -13.78
N ASN A 147 4.80 -0.43 -12.75
CA ASN A 147 4.25 0.90 -12.49
C ASN A 147 5.27 1.71 -11.67
N TYR A 148 5.09 3.03 -11.59
CA TYR A 148 6.04 3.89 -10.87
C TYR A 148 6.12 3.60 -9.37
N TYR A 149 5.06 3.02 -8.77
CA TYR A 149 5.10 2.58 -7.37
C TYR A 149 6.11 1.45 -7.18
N GLN A 150 6.02 0.38 -7.97
CA GLN A 150 6.96 -0.75 -7.93
C GLN A 150 8.38 -0.33 -8.32
N TYR A 151 8.51 0.55 -9.32
CA TYR A 151 9.79 1.14 -9.71
C TYR A 151 10.45 1.88 -8.54
N SER A 152 9.68 2.73 -7.86
CA SER A 152 10.14 3.48 -6.69
C SER A 152 10.51 2.56 -5.54
N LEU A 153 9.73 1.49 -5.32
CA LEU A 153 9.98 0.50 -4.29
C LEU A 153 11.29 -0.27 -4.54
N GLY A 154 11.61 -0.59 -5.79
CA GLY A 154 12.90 -1.18 -6.18
C GLY A 154 14.09 -0.23 -5.91
N VAL A 155 13.95 1.06 -6.24
CA VAL A 155 14.96 2.08 -5.91
C VAL A 155 15.16 2.17 -4.38
N LEU A 156 14.07 2.22 -3.62
CA LEU A 156 14.10 2.27 -2.16
C LEU A 156 14.81 1.04 -1.57
N ALA A 157 14.42 -0.16 -1.99
CA ALA A 157 14.97 -1.42 -1.48
C ALA A 157 16.49 -1.54 -1.73
N LEU A 158 16.96 -1.16 -2.92
CA LEU A 158 18.39 -1.10 -3.21
C LEU A 158 19.10 -0.08 -2.30
N CYS A 159 18.53 1.12 -2.18
CA CYS A 159 19.14 2.20 -1.41
C CYS A 159 19.28 1.87 0.09
N VAL A 160 18.22 1.38 0.74
CA VAL A 160 18.28 1.03 2.17
C VAL A 160 19.16 -0.19 2.44
N SER A 161 19.41 -1.01 1.41
CA SER A 161 20.34 -2.14 1.46
C SER A 161 21.80 -1.73 1.21
N GLY A 162 22.10 -0.43 1.11
CA GLY A 162 23.45 0.08 0.89
C GLY A 162 23.96 -0.09 -0.54
N ILE A 163 23.08 -0.42 -1.49
CA ILE A 163 23.45 -0.60 -2.89
C ILE A 163 23.27 0.72 -3.64
N ARG A 164 24.32 1.16 -4.32
CA ARG A 164 24.26 2.32 -5.20
C ARG A 164 23.31 2.05 -6.37
N VAL A 165 22.26 2.86 -6.48
CA VAL A 165 21.31 2.83 -7.59
C VAL A 165 21.91 3.50 -8.82
N ASN A 166 21.66 2.93 -10.01
CA ASN A 166 22.10 3.50 -11.29
C ASN A 166 21.51 4.91 -11.47
N ASN A 167 22.35 5.88 -11.86
CA ASN A 167 21.93 7.26 -12.08
C ASN A 167 20.81 7.40 -13.12
N HIS A 168 20.80 6.57 -14.17
CA HIS A 168 19.75 6.59 -15.18
C HIS A 168 18.42 6.06 -14.64
N VAL A 169 18.45 5.04 -13.78
CA VAL A 169 17.26 4.52 -13.08
C VAL A 169 16.67 5.63 -12.20
N THR A 170 17.49 6.24 -11.35
CA THR A 170 17.04 7.35 -10.50
C THR A 170 16.56 8.55 -11.31
N ASN A 171 17.22 8.89 -12.42
CA ASN A 171 16.83 10.03 -13.26
C ASN A 171 15.48 9.84 -13.96
N LYS A 172 15.07 8.60 -14.29
CA LYS A 172 13.72 8.32 -14.77
C LYS A 172 12.66 8.70 -13.74
N LEU A 173 12.92 8.40 -12.46
CA LEU A 173 12.00 8.75 -11.37
C LEU A 173 11.98 10.26 -11.09
N ILE A 174 13.14 10.92 -11.13
CA ILE A 174 13.24 12.39 -11.04
C ILE A 174 12.42 13.06 -12.14
N LYS A 175 12.60 12.63 -13.41
CA LYS A 175 11.86 13.19 -14.54
C LYS A 175 10.36 12.92 -14.47
N ALA A 176 9.95 11.76 -13.98
CA ALA A 176 8.55 11.45 -13.77
C ALA A 176 7.90 12.37 -12.73
N ALA A 177 8.60 12.67 -11.63
CA ALA A 177 8.14 13.63 -10.64
C ALA A 177 8.09 15.07 -11.20
N GLU A 178 9.13 15.49 -11.93
CA GLU A 178 9.19 16.82 -12.58
C GLU A 178 8.03 17.04 -13.56
N HIS A 179 7.65 16.00 -14.30
CA HIS A 179 6.57 16.04 -15.29
C HIS A 179 5.20 15.56 -14.77
N GLU A 180 5.05 15.32 -13.46
CA GLU A 180 3.76 14.90 -12.84
C GLU A 180 3.19 13.61 -13.44
N GLN A 181 4.06 12.66 -13.79
CA GLN A 181 3.69 11.41 -14.47
C GLN A 181 3.21 10.29 -13.53
N PHE A 182 3.08 10.59 -12.24
CA PHE A 182 2.59 9.63 -11.23
C PHE A 182 1.07 9.59 -11.22
N THR A 183 0.50 9.18 -12.36
CA THR A 183 -0.95 9.13 -12.59
C THR A 183 -1.42 7.69 -12.82
N HIS A 184 -2.67 7.44 -12.42
CA HIS A 184 -3.44 6.26 -12.80
C HIS A 184 -4.71 6.73 -13.53
N GLY A 185 -4.71 6.60 -14.85
CA GLY A 185 -5.69 7.26 -15.71
C GLY A 185 -5.52 8.78 -15.61
N GLU A 186 -6.62 9.47 -15.33
CA GLU A 186 -6.65 10.93 -15.16
C GLU A 186 -6.33 11.40 -13.73
N SER A 187 -6.18 10.47 -12.78
CA SER A 187 -5.97 10.80 -11.36
C SER A 187 -4.51 10.67 -10.94
N GLU A 188 -4.03 11.61 -10.13
CA GLU A 188 -2.72 11.49 -9.49
C GLU A 188 -2.72 10.41 -8.41
N SER A 189 -1.63 9.63 -8.31
CA SER A 189 -1.46 8.57 -7.31
C SER A 189 -0.61 9.05 -6.14
N VAL A 190 -1.26 9.34 -5.02
CA VAL A 190 -0.60 9.73 -3.76
C VAL A 190 0.36 8.65 -3.28
N ASP A 191 0.00 7.38 -3.40
CA ASP A 191 0.84 6.22 -3.06
C ASP A 191 2.14 6.21 -3.87
N THR A 192 2.05 6.50 -5.17
CA THR A 192 3.22 6.56 -6.06
C THR A 192 4.11 7.74 -5.70
N TYR A 193 3.54 8.94 -5.46
CA TYR A 193 4.28 10.10 -4.98
C TYR A 193 5.00 9.79 -3.65
N ALA A 194 4.32 9.13 -2.71
CA ALA A 194 4.86 8.79 -1.41
C ALA A 194 6.05 7.81 -1.53
N MET A 195 5.88 6.73 -2.30
CA MET A 195 6.95 5.75 -2.52
C MET A 195 8.15 6.37 -3.25
N ALA A 196 7.90 7.20 -4.26
CA ALA A 196 8.94 7.94 -4.97
C ALA A 196 9.69 8.90 -4.05
N GLY A 197 8.97 9.60 -3.16
CA GLY A 197 9.55 10.49 -2.16
C GLY A 197 10.50 9.77 -1.22
N MET A 198 10.07 8.65 -0.63
CA MET A 198 10.93 7.82 0.24
C MET A 198 12.17 7.31 -0.51
N ALA A 199 12.00 6.82 -1.73
CA ALA A 199 13.08 6.28 -2.54
C ALA A 199 14.14 7.35 -2.89
N LEU A 200 13.71 8.49 -3.43
CA LEU A 200 14.58 9.59 -3.82
C LEU A 200 15.26 10.24 -2.60
N GLN A 201 14.55 10.32 -1.47
CA GLN A 201 15.10 10.83 -0.23
C GLN A 201 16.19 9.91 0.32
N CYS A 202 15.95 8.58 0.33
CA CYS A 202 17.00 7.63 0.70
C CYS A 202 18.26 7.82 -0.17
N VAL A 203 18.09 7.93 -1.50
CA VAL A 203 19.22 8.12 -2.43
C VAL A 203 19.98 9.41 -2.12
N LYS A 204 19.27 10.51 -1.84
CA LYS A 204 19.85 11.78 -1.40
C LYS A 204 20.74 11.59 -0.17
N ASP A 205 20.24 10.88 0.83
CA ASP A 205 20.90 10.68 2.12
C ASP A 205 22.09 9.72 2.07
N THR A 206 22.31 9.01 0.95
CA THR A 206 23.56 8.24 0.75
C THR A 206 24.77 9.12 0.44
N GLY A 207 24.57 10.39 0.06
CA GLY A 207 25.66 11.29 -0.33
C GLY A 207 26.41 10.85 -1.61
N SER A 208 25.87 9.88 -2.36
CA SER A 208 26.46 9.40 -3.60
C SER A 208 26.56 10.53 -4.63
N HIS A 209 27.65 10.62 -5.39
CA HIS A 209 27.79 11.60 -6.47
C HIS A 209 26.68 11.41 -7.51
N MET A 210 25.64 12.24 -7.41
CA MET A 210 24.52 12.28 -8.33
C MET A 210 24.76 13.30 -9.41
N GLN A 211 24.68 12.87 -10.68
CA GLN A 211 24.83 13.75 -11.83
C GLN A 211 23.76 14.85 -11.89
N ASN A 212 22.59 14.62 -11.28
CA ASN A 212 21.46 15.55 -11.28
C ASN A 212 20.97 15.88 -9.87
N ALA A 213 21.87 16.39 -9.01
CA ALA A 213 21.52 16.76 -7.63
C ALA A 213 20.47 17.89 -7.55
N ALA A 214 20.54 18.87 -8.47
CA ALA A 214 19.55 19.95 -8.54
C ALA A 214 18.15 19.41 -8.91
N GLY A 215 18.04 18.58 -9.95
CA GLY A 215 16.78 17.95 -10.34
C GLY A 215 16.23 17.04 -9.25
N LEU A 216 17.07 16.32 -8.51
CA LEU A 216 16.64 15.54 -7.34
C LEU A 216 15.97 16.43 -6.28
N ASN A 217 16.59 17.56 -5.92
CA ASN A 217 16.01 18.48 -4.93
C ASN A 217 14.68 19.08 -5.41
N THR A 218 14.59 19.41 -6.71
CA THR A 218 13.35 19.88 -7.34
C THR A 218 12.27 18.80 -7.28
N ALA A 219 12.59 17.56 -7.64
CA ALA A 219 11.66 16.43 -7.59
C ALA A 219 11.15 16.18 -6.17
N LEU A 220 12.03 16.14 -5.16
CA LEU A 220 11.63 15.99 -3.76
C LEU A 220 10.72 17.12 -3.29
N SER A 221 11.04 18.37 -3.64
CA SER A 221 10.21 19.53 -3.30
C SER A 221 8.82 19.43 -3.94
N LYS A 222 8.76 18.99 -5.21
CA LYS A 222 7.52 18.82 -5.95
C LYS A 222 6.66 17.68 -5.39
N ILE A 223 7.27 16.53 -5.10
CA ILE A 223 6.61 15.39 -4.45
C ILE A 223 6.02 15.83 -3.10
N LYS A 224 6.81 16.49 -2.25
CA LYS A 224 6.34 17.01 -0.96
C LYS A 224 5.15 17.97 -1.14
N GLY A 225 5.23 18.88 -2.10
CA GLY A 225 4.13 19.78 -2.45
C GLY A 225 2.85 19.04 -2.84
N LYS A 226 2.97 18.02 -3.70
CA LYS A 226 1.83 17.19 -4.16
C LYS A 226 1.18 16.40 -3.01
N LEU A 227 1.99 15.82 -2.13
CA LEU A 227 1.47 15.11 -0.94
C LEU A 227 0.70 16.07 -0.03
N LEU A 228 1.26 17.26 0.24
CA LEU A 228 0.59 18.25 1.08
C LEU A 228 -0.68 18.81 0.45
N ALA A 229 -0.69 19.03 -0.87
CA ALA A 229 -1.84 19.49 -1.63
C ALA A 229 -2.97 18.45 -1.73
N SER A 230 -2.64 17.15 -1.56
CA SER A 230 -3.61 16.05 -1.58
C SER A 230 -4.35 15.87 -0.24
N ARG A 231 -4.15 16.78 0.72
CA ARG A 231 -4.84 16.72 2.02
C ARG A 231 -6.31 17.12 1.87
N ARG A 232 -7.18 16.24 2.34
CA ARG A 232 -8.62 16.42 2.42
C ARG A 232 -9.03 17.19 3.68
N THR A 233 -10.27 17.65 3.68
CA THR A 233 -10.87 18.35 4.82
C THR A 233 -11.03 17.46 6.06
N ASP A 234 -11.12 16.14 5.87
CA ASP A 234 -11.16 15.13 6.94
C ASP A 234 -9.77 14.77 7.50
N GLY A 235 -8.70 15.39 6.99
CA GLY A 235 -7.33 15.18 7.42
C GLY A 235 -6.56 14.10 6.65
N HIS A 236 -7.23 13.24 5.89
CA HIS A 236 -6.56 12.23 5.06
C HIS A 236 -5.74 12.87 3.94
N ILE A 237 -4.66 12.21 3.52
CA ILE A 237 -3.85 12.61 2.36
C ILE A 237 -4.12 11.61 1.23
N GLY A 238 -4.80 12.05 0.17
CA GLY A 238 -5.36 11.17 -0.84
C GLY A 238 -6.66 10.53 -0.37
N ASN A 239 -6.58 9.34 0.22
CA ASN A 239 -7.69 8.64 0.86
C ASN A 239 -7.20 7.94 2.15
N GLU A 240 -8.10 7.19 2.78
CA GLU A 240 -7.87 6.45 4.02
C GLU A 240 -6.66 5.51 3.91
N PHE A 241 -6.48 4.86 2.76
CA PHE A 241 -5.45 3.85 2.49
C PHE A 241 -4.11 4.44 2.02
N SER A 242 -4.11 5.61 1.36
CA SER A 242 -2.89 6.30 0.93
C SER A 242 -2.22 7.13 2.04
N THR A 243 -2.98 7.52 3.06
CA THR A 243 -2.52 8.44 4.11
C THR A 243 -1.30 7.91 4.87
N GLY A 244 -1.28 6.60 5.16
CA GLY A 244 -0.16 5.94 5.82
C GLY A 244 1.16 6.16 5.07
N LEU A 245 1.22 5.79 3.80
CA LEU A 245 2.42 5.99 2.97
C LEU A 245 2.78 7.47 2.81
N ALA A 246 1.80 8.35 2.64
CA ALA A 246 2.04 9.78 2.52
C ALA A 246 2.73 10.35 3.78
N VAL A 247 2.28 9.96 4.97
CA VAL A 247 2.91 10.35 6.24
C VAL A 247 4.32 9.77 6.35
N GLN A 248 4.53 8.48 6.02
CA GLN A 248 5.86 7.88 5.99
C GLN A 248 6.82 8.67 5.09
N ALA A 249 6.37 9.08 3.90
CA ALA A 249 7.16 9.86 2.96
C ALA A 249 7.47 11.27 3.47
N LEU A 250 6.49 11.94 4.10
CA LEU A 250 6.71 13.25 4.70
C LEU A 250 7.75 13.20 5.83
N LEU A 251 7.67 12.18 6.70
CA LEU A 251 8.66 11.91 7.75
C LEU A 251 10.06 11.67 7.16
N ALA A 252 10.16 10.79 6.15
CA ALA A 252 11.43 10.51 5.48
C ALA A 252 12.06 11.78 4.87
N MET A 253 11.24 12.66 4.27
CA MET A 253 11.67 13.94 3.69
C MET A 253 11.86 15.07 4.73
N GLY A 254 12.01 14.72 6.01
CA GLY A 254 12.32 15.65 7.10
C GLY A 254 11.20 16.60 7.48
N SER A 255 9.94 16.24 7.21
CA SER A 255 8.79 17.01 7.68
C SER A 255 8.44 16.59 9.10
N GLU A 256 8.21 17.56 9.98
CA GLU A 256 7.68 17.29 11.31
C GLU A 256 6.18 16.96 11.20
N VAL A 257 5.83 15.69 11.43
CA VAL A 257 4.44 15.26 11.56
C VAL A 257 4.18 15.01 13.04
N ALA A 258 3.60 16.02 13.69
CA ALA A 258 3.23 15.93 15.10
C ALA A 258 2.27 14.76 15.33
N GLU A 259 2.34 14.15 16.52
CA GLU A 259 1.45 13.06 16.93
C GLU A 259 -0.04 13.44 16.81
N CYS A 260 -0.34 14.73 16.91
CA CYS A 260 -1.66 15.33 16.86
C CYS A 260 -2.00 15.96 15.52
N ALA A 261 -1.18 15.75 14.48
CA ALA A 261 -1.48 16.26 13.16
C ALA A 261 -2.80 15.67 12.64
N ALA A 262 -3.55 16.45 11.86
CA ALA A 262 -4.84 16.03 11.31
C ALA A 262 -4.77 14.68 10.58
N SER A 263 -3.68 14.40 9.85
CA SER A 263 -3.48 13.12 9.17
C SER A 263 -3.27 11.95 10.13
N MET A 264 -2.64 12.17 11.29
CA MET A 264 -2.49 11.14 12.32
C MET A 264 -3.85 10.81 12.93
N GLU A 265 -4.65 11.83 13.25
CA GLU A 265 -5.97 11.60 13.85
C GLU A 265 -6.97 10.99 12.85
N ALA A 266 -6.89 11.37 11.58
CA ALA A 266 -7.67 10.75 10.51
C ALA A 266 -7.39 9.23 10.43
N MET A 267 -6.11 8.83 10.39
CA MET A 267 -5.72 7.41 10.42
C MET A 267 -6.21 6.69 11.69
N ARG A 268 -6.12 7.32 12.86
CA ARG A 268 -6.63 6.70 14.11
C ARG A 268 -8.14 6.52 14.09
N THR A 269 -8.87 7.50 13.56
CA THR A 269 -10.32 7.45 13.41
C THR A 269 -10.73 6.34 12.45
N ALA A 270 -10.06 6.22 11.31
CA ALA A 270 -10.26 5.12 10.35
C ALA A 270 -9.93 3.76 10.98
N ALA A 271 -8.82 3.65 11.72
CA ALA A 271 -8.44 2.43 12.41
C ALA A 271 -9.47 2.00 13.47
N ARG A 272 -9.97 2.94 14.29
CA ARG A 272 -11.04 2.67 15.28
C ARG A 272 -12.35 2.24 14.62
N SER A 273 -12.60 2.70 13.39
CA SER A 273 -13.77 2.34 12.59
C SER A 273 -13.57 1.03 11.80
N ASN A 274 -12.47 0.32 12.04
CA ASN A 274 -12.11 -0.92 11.35
C ASN A 274 -11.97 -0.76 9.81
N THR A 275 -11.64 0.44 9.33
CA THR A 275 -11.38 0.68 7.89
C THR A 275 -10.18 -0.13 7.39
N TYR A 276 -9.17 -0.33 8.23
CA TYR A 276 -7.98 -1.11 7.89
C TYR A 276 -8.13 -2.59 8.27
N HIS A 277 -9.24 -3.22 7.89
CA HIS A 277 -9.45 -4.64 8.21
C HIS A 277 -8.57 -5.57 7.35
N ASN A 278 -8.18 -5.14 6.15
CA ASN A 278 -7.19 -5.84 5.33
C ASN A 278 -5.78 -5.75 5.97
N PRO A 279 -5.08 -6.87 6.23
CA PRO A 279 -3.75 -6.86 6.83
C PRO A 279 -2.70 -6.06 6.04
N MET A 280 -2.82 -6.01 4.71
CA MET A 280 -1.97 -5.19 3.86
C MET A 280 -2.18 -3.69 4.15
N ALA A 281 -3.41 -3.24 4.36
CA ALA A 281 -3.72 -1.85 4.71
C ALA A 281 -3.12 -1.47 6.07
N ILE A 282 -3.21 -2.36 7.07
CA ILE A 282 -2.54 -2.17 8.37
C ILE A 282 -1.03 -2.05 8.15
N SER A 283 -0.43 -2.92 7.33
CA SER A 283 1.02 -2.94 7.12
C SER A 283 1.57 -1.62 6.55
N GLN A 284 0.78 -0.89 5.76
CA GLN A 284 1.20 0.39 5.19
C GLN A 284 0.88 1.60 6.09
N THR A 285 -0.07 1.44 7.02
CA THR A 285 -0.52 2.52 7.92
C THR A 285 0.23 2.51 9.23
N LEU A 286 0.50 1.33 9.78
CA LEU A 286 1.09 1.14 11.10
C LEU A 286 2.47 1.83 11.26
N PRO A 287 3.41 1.76 10.29
CA PRO A 287 4.68 2.48 10.41
C PRO A 287 4.49 3.99 10.59
N ALA A 288 3.57 4.62 9.85
CA ALA A 288 3.29 6.05 10.00
C ALA A 288 2.68 6.38 11.37
N LEU A 289 1.72 5.57 11.84
CA LEU A 289 1.12 5.73 13.16
C LEU A 289 2.14 5.59 14.30
N GLN A 290 3.25 4.88 14.07
CA GLN A 290 4.39 4.76 14.97
C GLN A 290 5.51 5.79 14.67
N GLN A 291 5.24 6.78 13.83
CA GLN A 291 6.16 7.85 13.41
C GLN A 291 7.46 7.31 12.79
N THR A 292 7.38 6.23 12.01
CA THR A 292 8.50 5.65 11.27
C THR A 292 8.16 5.53 9.78
N SER A 293 9.12 5.07 8.98
CA SER A 293 8.97 4.85 7.54
C SER A 293 9.82 3.68 7.06
N TYR A 294 9.58 3.22 5.84
CA TYR A 294 10.42 2.20 5.21
C TYR A 294 11.90 2.60 5.06
N VAL A 295 12.24 3.90 5.10
CA VAL A 295 13.64 4.35 5.08
C VAL A 295 14.39 3.93 6.36
N ALA A 296 13.68 3.76 7.48
CA ALA A 296 14.27 3.32 8.77
C ALA A 296 14.87 1.91 8.71
N VAL A 297 14.51 1.09 7.72
CA VAL A 297 15.12 -0.23 7.47
C VAL A 297 16.64 -0.15 7.30
N LYS A 298 17.15 0.98 6.76
CA LYS A 298 18.58 1.21 6.54
C LYS A 298 19.41 1.07 7.82
N SER A 299 18.88 1.53 8.95
CA SER A 299 19.57 1.57 10.25
C SER A 299 18.98 0.58 11.26
N LYS A 300 18.26 -0.46 10.82
CA LYS A 300 17.72 -1.49 11.71
C LYS A 300 18.85 -2.44 12.14
N GLU A 301 19.01 -2.62 13.46
CA GLU A 301 20.09 -3.42 14.07
C GLU A 301 19.62 -4.71 14.77
N CYS A 302 18.32 -4.89 15.02
CA CYS A 302 17.72 -6.07 15.67
C CYS A 302 18.40 -6.48 17.01
N LEU A 303 18.83 -5.50 17.79
CA LEU A 303 19.44 -5.71 19.11
C LEU A 303 18.44 -5.36 20.21
N THR A 304 18.40 -6.18 21.27
CA THR A 304 17.63 -5.93 22.50
C THR A 304 16.16 -5.55 22.23
N GLU A 305 15.47 -6.36 21.42
CA GLU A 305 14.11 -6.08 20.97
C GLU A 305 13.04 -6.42 22.02
N ASP A 306 12.03 -5.57 22.15
CA ASP A 306 10.90 -5.78 23.06
C ASP A 306 10.00 -6.92 22.55
N ASN A 307 10.16 -8.10 23.13
CA ASN A 307 9.42 -9.32 22.79
C ASN A 307 8.17 -9.54 23.68
N THR A 308 7.41 -8.47 23.98
CA THR A 308 6.22 -8.52 24.85
C THR A 308 4.88 -8.60 24.11
N LEU A 309 4.86 -8.71 22.78
CA LEU A 309 3.62 -8.81 22.02
C LEU A 309 3.01 -10.23 22.14
N VAL A 310 1.99 -10.34 22.99
CA VAL A 310 1.25 -11.59 23.22
C VAL A 310 -0.15 -11.48 22.62
N LEU A 311 -0.60 -12.55 21.96
CA LEU A 311 -1.96 -12.66 21.44
C LEU A 311 -2.87 -13.28 22.49
N GLU A 312 -4.00 -12.64 22.79
CA GLU A 312 -5.08 -13.30 23.51
C GLU A 312 -5.76 -14.35 22.62
N PRO A 313 -6.29 -15.44 23.21
CA PRO A 313 -7.19 -16.37 22.52
C PRO A 313 -8.35 -15.62 21.86
N LEU A 314 -8.77 -16.09 20.70
CA LEU A 314 -9.95 -15.56 20.03
C LEU A 314 -11.21 -16.00 20.77
N ASP A 315 -12.12 -15.07 21.01
CA ASP A 315 -13.47 -15.42 21.42
C ASP A 315 -14.20 -16.12 20.25
N PRO A 316 -15.00 -17.16 20.53
CA PRO A 316 -15.73 -17.86 19.49
C PRO A 316 -16.71 -16.91 18.79
N THR A 317 -16.59 -16.80 17.47
CA THR A 317 -17.48 -15.98 16.65
C THR A 317 -18.89 -16.55 16.69
N VAL A 318 -19.84 -15.79 17.26
CA VAL A 318 -21.27 -16.15 17.24
C VAL A 318 -21.82 -15.78 15.87
N VAL A 319 -22.13 -16.78 15.04
CA VAL A 319 -22.80 -16.58 13.75
C VAL A 319 -24.26 -16.19 14.02
N PRO A 320 -24.74 -15.00 13.61
CA PRO A 320 -26.13 -14.62 13.82
C PRO A 320 -27.07 -15.54 13.02
N PRO A 321 -28.21 -16.00 13.59
CA PRO A 321 -28.99 -17.08 12.99
C PRO A 321 -29.86 -16.69 11.78
N ASN A 322 -29.89 -15.41 11.38
CA ASN A 322 -30.72 -14.94 10.26
C ASN A 322 -29.99 -13.81 9.53
N GLN A 323 -29.36 -14.13 8.42
CA GLN A 323 -28.78 -13.11 7.54
C GLN A 323 -29.88 -12.57 6.61
N VAL A 324 -30.30 -11.33 6.87
CA VAL A 324 -31.14 -10.55 5.95
C VAL A 324 -30.44 -10.51 4.59
N LYS A 325 -31.15 -10.87 3.52
CA LYS A 325 -30.63 -10.73 2.15
C LYS A 325 -30.87 -9.32 1.61
N VAL A 326 -29.95 -8.88 0.77
CA VAL A 326 -29.90 -7.57 0.13
C VAL A 326 -29.80 -7.77 -1.38
N ASN A 327 -30.65 -7.09 -2.13
CA ASN A 327 -30.62 -7.16 -3.59
C ASN A 327 -29.51 -6.29 -4.15
N VAL A 328 -28.64 -6.86 -4.96
CA VAL A 328 -27.53 -6.17 -5.62
C VAL A 328 -27.66 -6.32 -7.12
N MET A 329 -27.47 -5.22 -7.84
CA MET A 329 -27.37 -5.23 -9.30
C MET A 329 -25.90 -5.14 -9.73
N VAL A 330 -25.34 -6.24 -10.22
CA VAL A 330 -23.99 -6.25 -10.79
C VAL A 330 -24.07 -5.90 -12.28
N GLU A 331 -23.49 -4.78 -12.68
CA GLU A 331 -23.37 -4.33 -14.06
C GLU A 331 -21.93 -4.51 -14.54
N VAL A 332 -21.71 -5.41 -15.49
CA VAL A 332 -20.41 -5.62 -16.13
C VAL A 332 -20.37 -4.80 -17.42
N VAL A 333 -19.37 -3.93 -17.55
CA VAL A 333 -19.16 -3.11 -18.74
C VAL A 333 -17.83 -3.49 -19.39
N THR A 334 -17.90 -4.01 -20.62
CA THR A 334 -16.74 -4.42 -21.41
C THR A 334 -15.97 -3.22 -21.94
N SER A 335 -14.76 -3.46 -22.48
CA SER A 335 -13.97 -2.39 -23.11
C SER A 335 -14.64 -1.77 -24.34
N SER A 336 -15.56 -2.49 -24.99
CA SER A 336 -16.39 -1.96 -26.09
C SER A 336 -17.56 -1.09 -25.62
N GLY A 337 -17.79 -0.98 -24.31
CA GLY A 337 -18.93 -0.28 -23.72
C GLY A 337 -20.22 -1.10 -23.68
N ALA A 338 -20.20 -2.37 -24.09
CA ALA A 338 -21.34 -3.26 -23.92
C ALA A 338 -21.55 -3.57 -22.44
N ALA A 339 -22.80 -3.52 -22.00
CA ALA A 339 -23.16 -3.71 -20.60
C ALA A 339 -24.08 -4.93 -20.41
N ALA A 340 -23.75 -5.79 -19.46
CA ALA A 340 -24.58 -6.90 -19.00
C ALA A 340 -24.93 -6.70 -17.53
N ARG A 341 -26.17 -7.04 -17.15
CA ARG A 341 -26.71 -6.79 -15.80
C ARG A 341 -27.19 -8.07 -15.16
N TYR A 342 -26.84 -8.23 -13.89
CA TYR A 342 -27.05 -9.45 -13.14
C TYR A 342 -27.60 -9.10 -11.75
N PRO A 343 -28.89 -9.32 -11.48
CA PRO A 343 -29.43 -9.23 -10.12
C PRO A 343 -28.98 -10.44 -9.29
N VAL A 344 -28.64 -10.23 -8.03
CA VAL A 344 -28.32 -11.30 -7.06
C VAL A 344 -28.76 -10.87 -5.65
N ASP A 345 -29.32 -11.81 -4.87
CA ASP A 345 -29.71 -11.57 -3.48
C ASP A 345 -28.67 -12.14 -2.52
N VAL A 346 -27.88 -11.27 -1.90
CA VAL A 346 -26.72 -11.64 -1.07
C VAL A 346 -27.00 -11.43 0.40
N PRO A 347 -26.45 -12.27 1.31
CA PRO A 347 -26.47 -11.96 2.74
C PRO A 347 -25.89 -10.57 3.03
N LYS A 348 -26.56 -9.80 3.91
CA LYS A 348 -26.04 -8.52 4.38
C LYS A 348 -24.70 -8.71 5.08
N GLY A 349 -23.73 -7.86 4.74
CA GLY A 349 -22.36 -7.92 5.24
C GLY A 349 -21.45 -8.87 4.45
N SER A 350 -21.94 -9.48 3.37
CA SER A 350 -21.09 -10.25 2.46
C SER A 350 -20.08 -9.37 1.74
N SER A 351 -18.92 -9.94 1.42
CA SER A 351 -17.96 -9.26 0.53
C SER A 351 -18.49 -9.19 -0.90
N LEU A 352 -17.97 -8.26 -1.71
CA LEU A 352 -18.26 -8.26 -3.14
C LEU A 352 -17.82 -9.57 -3.80
N LEU A 353 -16.71 -10.18 -3.36
CA LEU A 353 -16.27 -11.48 -3.88
C LEU A 353 -17.30 -12.57 -3.62
N GLU A 354 -17.83 -12.68 -2.40
CA GLU A 354 -18.90 -13.64 -2.07
C GLU A 354 -20.15 -13.42 -2.94
N ALA A 355 -20.49 -12.15 -3.23
CA ALA A 355 -21.58 -11.82 -4.15
C ALA A 355 -21.31 -12.29 -5.59
N LEU A 356 -20.06 -12.15 -6.08
CA LEU A 356 -19.67 -12.64 -7.41
C LEU A 356 -19.63 -14.17 -7.46
N GLU A 357 -19.20 -14.83 -6.39
CA GLU A 357 -19.21 -16.30 -6.25
C GLU A 357 -20.64 -16.84 -6.28
N LEU A 358 -21.55 -16.26 -5.49
CA LEU A 358 -22.98 -16.60 -5.53
C LEU A 358 -23.57 -16.38 -6.92
N LEU A 359 -23.28 -15.23 -7.55
CA LEU A 359 -23.80 -14.93 -8.87
C LEU A 359 -23.29 -15.91 -9.94
N LYS A 360 -22.04 -16.37 -9.84
CA LYS A 360 -21.46 -17.38 -10.74
C LYS A 360 -22.15 -18.74 -10.60
N GLU A 361 -22.63 -19.09 -9.40
CA GLU A 361 -23.39 -20.32 -9.16
C GLU A 361 -24.82 -20.22 -9.69
N GLU A 362 -25.48 -19.08 -9.48
CA GLU A 362 -26.90 -18.87 -9.84
C GLU A 362 -27.10 -18.53 -11.33
N ASN A 363 -26.10 -17.92 -11.98
CA ASN A 363 -26.22 -17.42 -13.35
C ASN A 363 -25.12 -17.95 -14.27
N ARG A 364 -25.47 -18.90 -15.14
CA ARG A 364 -24.56 -19.48 -16.14
C ARG A 364 -23.95 -18.46 -17.12
N GLY A 365 -24.57 -17.29 -17.27
CA GLY A 365 -24.08 -16.20 -18.12
C GLY A 365 -23.10 -15.25 -17.44
N PHE A 366 -22.79 -15.46 -16.15
CA PHE A 366 -21.80 -14.70 -15.41
C PHE A 366 -20.59 -15.58 -15.09
N THR A 367 -19.40 -15.15 -15.49
CA THR A 367 -18.15 -15.82 -15.15
C THR A 367 -17.12 -14.81 -14.70
N PHE A 368 -16.23 -15.22 -13.79
CA PHE A 368 -15.06 -14.42 -13.43
C PHE A 368 -13.90 -15.30 -12.98
N GLU A 369 -12.71 -14.72 -13.07
CA GLU A 369 -11.46 -15.27 -12.55
C GLU A 369 -10.71 -14.20 -11.75
N LYS A 370 -9.85 -14.68 -10.84
CA LYS A 370 -9.06 -13.84 -9.94
C LYS A 370 -7.60 -14.28 -9.96
N GLU A 371 -6.73 -13.32 -9.75
CA GLU A 371 -5.30 -13.52 -9.49
C GLU A 371 -5.01 -13.22 -8.01
N SER A 372 -4.06 -13.94 -7.44
CA SER A 372 -3.58 -13.64 -6.08
C SER A 372 -2.71 -12.39 -6.08
N SER A 373 -2.89 -11.51 -5.11
CA SER A 373 -2.04 -10.35 -4.89
C SER A 373 -1.75 -10.15 -3.40
N LEU A 374 -0.78 -9.29 -3.08
CA LEU A 374 -0.48 -8.92 -1.69
C LEU A 374 -1.65 -8.20 -0.99
N TRP A 375 -2.58 -7.62 -1.76
CA TRP A 375 -3.81 -7.00 -1.25
C TRP A 375 -5.00 -7.97 -1.20
N GLY A 376 -4.80 -9.24 -1.60
CA GLY A 376 -5.86 -10.23 -1.72
C GLY A 376 -6.28 -10.48 -3.18
N PRO A 377 -7.49 -10.99 -3.42
CA PRO A 377 -7.94 -11.42 -4.74
C PRO A 377 -8.11 -10.22 -5.69
N PHE A 378 -7.36 -10.22 -6.78
CA PHE A 378 -7.42 -9.22 -7.84
C PHE A 378 -8.26 -9.74 -9.01
N LEU A 379 -9.30 -9.01 -9.40
CA LEU A 379 -10.19 -9.41 -10.48
C LEU A 379 -9.48 -9.28 -11.84
N SER A 380 -9.32 -10.39 -12.57
CA SER A 380 -8.54 -10.44 -13.81
C SER A 380 -9.39 -10.71 -15.05
N VAL A 381 -10.39 -11.58 -14.96
CA VAL A 381 -11.30 -11.93 -16.05
C VAL A 381 -12.75 -11.78 -15.60
N VAL A 382 -13.60 -11.16 -16.41
CA VAL A 382 -15.05 -11.13 -16.20
C VAL A 382 -15.74 -11.36 -17.53
N ASN A 383 -16.70 -12.28 -17.57
CA ASN A 383 -17.44 -12.71 -18.76
C ASN A 383 -16.53 -13.07 -19.95
N GLY A 384 -15.40 -13.70 -19.66
CA GLY A 384 -14.40 -14.11 -20.66
C GLY A 384 -13.49 -12.98 -21.18
N GLU A 385 -13.69 -11.72 -20.78
CA GLU A 385 -12.78 -10.64 -21.12
C GLU A 385 -11.69 -10.50 -20.06
N GLN A 386 -10.43 -10.52 -20.50
CA GLN A 386 -9.27 -10.31 -19.61
C GLN A 386 -8.89 -8.83 -19.53
N ALA A 387 -8.63 -8.35 -18.31
CA ALA A 387 -8.01 -7.06 -18.05
C ALA A 387 -6.69 -7.30 -17.31
N ARG A 388 -5.58 -6.86 -17.90
CA ARG A 388 -4.23 -7.12 -17.37
C ARG A 388 -3.34 -5.89 -17.50
N GLN A 389 -2.39 -5.78 -16.59
CA GLN A 389 -1.45 -4.67 -16.51
C GLN A 389 -0.60 -4.50 -17.78
N SER A 390 -0.22 -5.60 -18.45
CA SER A 390 0.54 -5.55 -19.72
C SER A 390 -0.20 -4.79 -20.82
N ASP A 391 -1.53 -4.86 -20.81
CA ASP A 391 -2.40 -4.19 -21.78
C ASP A 391 -2.86 -2.82 -21.26
N ARG A 392 -2.36 -2.40 -20.07
CA ARG A 392 -2.80 -1.22 -19.33
C ARG A 392 -4.32 -1.18 -19.13
N ARG A 393 -4.92 -2.34 -18.89
CA ARG A 393 -6.34 -2.48 -18.60
C ARG A 393 -6.55 -3.09 -17.23
N TYR A 394 -7.65 -2.72 -16.58
CA TYR A 394 -8.07 -3.29 -15.31
C TYR A 394 -9.59 -3.22 -15.18
N TRP A 395 -10.12 -4.01 -14.24
CA TRP A 395 -11.53 -3.95 -13.86
C TRP A 395 -11.72 -2.88 -12.78
N HIS A 396 -12.23 -1.72 -13.18
CA HIS A 396 -12.61 -0.65 -12.26
C HIS A 396 -13.93 -1.00 -11.56
N LEU A 397 -13.95 -0.86 -10.24
CA LEU A 397 -15.09 -1.18 -9.39
C LEU A 397 -15.72 0.11 -8.86
N SER A 398 -17.05 0.19 -8.92
CA SER A 398 -17.80 1.31 -8.34
C SER A 398 -19.12 0.84 -7.75
N SER A 399 -19.59 1.51 -6.70
CA SER A 399 -20.94 1.37 -6.17
C SER A 399 -21.74 2.65 -6.40
N ASP A 400 -22.90 2.52 -7.04
CA ASP A 400 -23.81 3.63 -7.38
C ASP A 400 -23.11 4.80 -8.09
N GLY A 401 -22.11 4.48 -8.93
CA GLY A 401 -21.32 5.45 -9.68
C GLY A 401 -20.12 6.05 -8.93
N THR A 402 -19.93 5.69 -7.65
CA THR A 402 -18.76 6.10 -6.85
C THR A 402 -17.70 5.00 -6.89
N ALA A 403 -16.46 5.34 -7.26
CA ALA A 403 -15.35 4.41 -7.27
C ALA A 403 -15.14 3.78 -5.88
N LEU A 404 -14.93 2.46 -5.85
CA LEU A 404 -14.61 1.76 -4.60
C LEU A 404 -13.17 2.07 -4.19
N THR A 405 -12.96 2.20 -2.89
CA THR A 405 -11.63 2.33 -2.26
C THR A 405 -11.06 1.00 -1.81
N GLU A 406 -11.82 -0.09 -1.94
CA GLU A 406 -11.50 -1.43 -1.48
C GLU A 406 -11.66 -2.47 -2.60
N GLY A 407 -10.93 -3.58 -2.49
CA GLY A 407 -11.00 -4.70 -3.44
C GLY A 407 -12.24 -5.57 -3.25
N VAL A 408 -12.42 -6.54 -4.15
CA VAL A 408 -13.58 -7.45 -4.13
C VAL A 408 -13.67 -8.27 -2.84
N GLY A 409 -12.54 -8.69 -2.26
CA GLY A 409 -12.53 -9.46 -1.02
C GLY A 409 -12.87 -8.64 0.24
N ASP A 410 -12.73 -7.32 0.15
CA ASP A 410 -12.75 -6.42 1.29
C ASP A 410 -14.06 -5.63 1.39
N PHE A 411 -14.53 -5.10 0.26
CA PHE A 411 -15.73 -4.27 0.21
C PHE A 411 -16.98 -5.04 0.66
N LYS A 412 -17.69 -4.49 1.66
CA LYS A 412 -18.88 -5.11 2.26
C LYS A 412 -20.19 -4.56 1.69
N ILE A 413 -21.14 -5.45 1.41
CA ILE A 413 -22.46 -5.11 0.90
C ILE A 413 -23.43 -4.99 2.07
N GLU A 414 -23.78 -3.75 2.41
CA GLU A 414 -24.67 -3.45 3.54
C GLU A 414 -26.11 -3.13 3.13
N VAL A 415 -26.29 -2.62 1.90
CA VAL A 415 -27.54 -2.08 1.39
C VAL A 415 -27.71 -2.44 -0.09
N ALA A 416 -28.95 -2.32 -0.58
CA ALA A 416 -29.24 -2.52 -1.99
C ALA A 416 -28.55 -1.43 -2.79
N GLN A 417 -27.77 -1.83 -3.79
CA GLN A 417 -26.90 -0.93 -4.55
C GLN A 417 -26.58 -1.54 -5.92
N ARG A 418 -26.13 -0.68 -6.85
CA ARG A 418 -25.59 -1.12 -8.13
C ARG A 418 -24.07 -1.15 -8.08
N ILE A 419 -23.49 -2.34 -8.25
CA ILE A 419 -22.05 -2.51 -8.43
C ILE A 419 -21.74 -2.51 -9.91
N THR A 420 -20.92 -1.57 -10.37
CA THR A 420 -20.43 -1.55 -11.76
C THR A 420 -18.98 -2.03 -11.81
N ILE A 421 -18.74 -3.06 -12.63
CA ILE A 421 -17.42 -3.65 -12.92
C ILE A 421 -17.08 -3.31 -14.37
N ARG A 422 -16.18 -2.34 -14.57
CA ARG A 422 -15.88 -1.77 -15.89
C ARG A 422 -14.46 -2.07 -16.33
N ASN A 423 -14.29 -2.65 -17.51
CA ASN A 423 -12.97 -2.78 -18.12
C ASN A 423 -12.52 -1.42 -18.66
N THR A 424 -11.46 -0.86 -18.08
CA THR A 424 -10.96 0.47 -18.46
C THR A 424 -9.44 0.47 -18.59
N SER A 425 -8.89 1.46 -19.29
CA SER A 425 -7.46 1.64 -19.49
C SER A 425 -6.88 2.83 -18.72
N TYR A 426 -5.54 2.90 -18.61
CA TYR A 426 -4.83 3.99 -17.92
C TYR A 426 -3.47 4.38 -18.50
#